data_AF-A0A8G2C4L9-F1
#
_entry.id   AF-A0A8G2C4L9-F1
#
_cell.length_a   1.000
_cell.length_b   1.000
_cell.length_c   1.000
_cell.angle_alpha   90.00
_cell.angle_beta   90.00
_cell.angle_gamma   90.00
#
_symmetry.space_group_name_H-M   'P 1'
#
loop_
_entity.id
_entity.type
_entity.pdbx_description
1 polymer ?
#
loop_
_entity_poly.entity_id
_entity_poly.type
_entity_poly.pdbx_seq_one_letter_code
_entity_poly.pdbx_strand_id
1 'polypeptide(L)'
;MDASVFCFVARELAERIVGMRVEKVFAPLPETWTLDLGRAGYLVLCTAKPTPFLYLSRHKPENPHNPAGRAMWLRKRLKGRRVLGLVSDWPLRRLALELSPGEGKWLVLDLAANPLLTEALPPGFGSEPVWPELERIKSEEGLWRALPHLTPPLRHHLRSVPSAEAETLLMNLKAGTVSTFYHGLDHQDRPQVRLWPLRDGGACSSVLEAAQIAHGQTLAGLERVHAGADSAVARNIRRIRRALERVQDDHKRLQVMVEKRREGLLLQAQLHRLDRNVRLAVLRLEDEEGGEVEVRLDPGQTVRENMERFFMRAAKGERGLGIVAARVLALQRELDAARQGVLPAESEPGRGAKAPVPVVLPAKYRKIKVQAYRSSDGFLIVRGRSAQANHQLLTQAASPFDYWLHAQDGPGAHVIVKRDFPAQEVPERTVQEAAALAALASHLKMADRGEVLLCLVKDVRPIKGAALGMVGVDKVLRTVRPAIDPALEENLRLEGQR
;
A
#
# COMPACT_ATOMS: atom_id res chain seq x y z
N MET A 1 22.06 -7.67 -20.65
CA MET A 1 23.39 -7.16 -21.01
C MET A 1 24.46 -7.82 -20.14
N ASP A 2 25.48 -8.39 -20.76
CA ASP A 2 26.62 -9.02 -20.08
C ASP A 2 27.78 -8.01 -19.92
N ALA A 3 28.78 -8.36 -19.11
CA ALA A 3 29.88 -7.46 -18.79
C ALA A 3 30.74 -7.09 -20.01
N SER A 4 30.92 -8.01 -20.98
CA SER A 4 31.77 -7.77 -22.15
C SER A 4 31.21 -6.68 -23.08
N VAL A 5 29.89 -6.55 -23.15
CA VAL A 5 29.22 -5.46 -23.87
C VAL A 5 29.12 -4.20 -23.01
N PHE A 6 28.86 -4.37 -21.71
CA PHE A 6 28.66 -3.25 -20.79
C PHE A 6 29.87 -2.30 -20.72
N CYS A 7 31.11 -2.81 -20.83
CA CYS A 7 32.29 -1.96 -20.81
C CYS A 7 32.32 -0.95 -21.98
N PHE A 8 31.91 -1.37 -23.17
CA PHE A 8 31.78 -0.49 -24.33
C PHE A 8 30.61 0.47 -24.18
N VAL A 9 29.48 -0.01 -23.65
CA VAL A 9 28.32 0.86 -23.37
C VAL A 9 28.72 1.98 -22.40
N ALA A 10 29.46 1.66 -21.34
CA ALA A 10 29.92 2.66 -20.38
C ALA A 10 30.86 3.71 -21.02
N ARG A 11 31.77 3.28 -21.90
CA ARG A 11 32.69 4.17 -22.63
C ARG A 11 31.94 5.08 -23.59
N GLU A 12 31.10 4.52 -24.45
CA GLU A 12 30.33 5.31 -25.42
C GLU A 12 29.31 6.23 -24.70
N LEU A 13 28.73 5.80 -23.57
CA LEU A 13 27.90 6.68 -22.73
C LEU A 13 28.69 7.88 -22.22
N ALA A 14 29.91 7.69 -21.74
CA ALA A 14 30.73 8.79 -21.20
C ALA A 14 30.93 9.91 -22.23
N GLU A 15 31.18 9.55 -23.50
CA GLU A 15 31.32 10.50 -24.61
C GLU A 15 30.03 11.27 -24.90
N ARG A 16 28.87 10.65 -24.64
CA ARG A 16 27.55 11.20 -24.99
C ARG A 16 26.89 12.00 -23.88
N ILE A 17 27.12 11.65 -22.62
CA ILE A 17 26.34 12.18 -21.49
C ILE A 17 27.12 13.09 -20.54
N VAL A 18 28.46 13.08 -20.58
CA VAL A 18 29.25 14.02 -19.77
C VAL A 18 28.93 15.46 -20.19
N GLY A 19 28.75 16.33 -19.19
CA GLY A 19 28.29 17.72 -19.33
C GLY A 19 26.77 17.88 -19.41
N MET A 20 26.00 16.80 -19.58
CA MET A 20 24.55 16.88 -19.70
C MET A 20 23.89 17.16 -18.36
N ARG A 21 22.73 17.80 -18.40
CA ARG A 21 21.93 18.15 -17.23
C ARG A 21 20.82 17.12 -17.06
N VAL A 22 20.63 16.63 -15.84
CA VAL A 22 19.48 15.78 -15.51
C VAL A 22 18.24 16.66 -15.40
N GLU A 23 17.31 16.55 -16.34
CA GLU A 23 16.09 17.33 -16.37
C GLU A 23 15.00 16.71 -15.49
N LYS A 24 14.79 15.40 -15.67
CA LYS A 24 13.78 14.62 -14.97
C LYS A 24 14.27 13.20 -14.73
N VAL A 25 13.71 12.58 -13.69
CA VAL A 25 13.88 11.16 -13.39
C VAL A 25 12.50 10.52 -13.33
N PHE A 26 12.34 9.35 -13.92
CA PHE A 26 11.09 8.60 -13.97
C PHE A 26 11.34 7.13 -13.66
N ALA A 27 10.27 6.42 -13.33
CA ALA A 27 10.23 4.96 -13.26
C ALA A 27 9.03 4.48 -14.08
N PRO A 28 9.22 4.18 -15.39
CA PRO A 28 8.12 3.84 -16.29
C PRO A 28 7.44 2.51 -15.91
N LEU A 29 8.21 1.57 -15.37
CA LEU A 29 7.78 0.24 -14.97
C LEU A 29 8.44 -0.14 -13.64
N PRO A 30 7.95 -1.17 -12.92
CA PRO A 30 8.71 -1.78 -11.84
C PRO A 30 10.12 -2.15 -12.32
N GLU A 31 11.14 -1.84 -11.52
CA GLU A 31 12.56 -2.14 -11.83
C GLU A 31 13.14 -1.42 -13.07
N THR A 32 12.40 -0.47 -13.65
CA THR A 32 12.88 0.35 -14.77
C THR A 32 12.97 1.81 -14.34
N TRP A 33 14.06 2.45 -14.70
CA TRP A 33 14.41 3.82 -14.35
C TRP A 33 14.85 4.58 -15.60
N THR A 34 14.39 5.82 -15.72
CA THR A 34 14.72 6.67 -16.85
C THR A 34 15.23 8.01 -16.36
N LEU A 35 16.42 8.42 -16.81
CA LEU A 35 16.95 9.76 -16.64
C LEU A 35 16.83 10.52 -17.95
N ASP A 36 16.16 11.66 -17.89
CA ASP A 36 16.09 12.61 -19.00
C ASP A 36 17.33 13.51 -18.94
N LEU A 37 18.16 13.43 -19.97
CA LEU A 37 19.43 14.14 -20.11
C LEU A 37 19.33 15.24 -21.19
N GLY A 38 18.12 15.67 -21.52
CA GLY A 38 17.85 16.70 -22.51
C GLY A 38 18.31 16.26 -23.91
N ARG A 39 19.24 16.99 -24.51
CA ARG A 39 19.73 16.74 -25.88
C ARG A 39 20.39 15.38 -26.10
N ALA A 40 20.89 14.74 -25.03
CA ALA A 40 21.46 13.40 -25.13
C ALA A 40 20.38 12.30 -25.21
N GLY A 41 19.13 12.61 -24.87
CA GLY A 41 18.03 11.66 -24.81
C GLY A 41 17.80 11.10 -23.41
N TYR A 42 17.31 9.86 -23.36
CA TYR A 42 16.82 9.21 -22.15
C TYR A 42 17.70 8.03 -21.79
N LEU A 43 18.43 8.10 -20.69
CA LEU A 43 19.20 6.97 -20.17
C LEU A 43 18.24 6.03 -19.45
N VAL A 44 18.05 4.83 -20.00
CA VAL A 44 17.12 3.83 -19.50
C VAL A 44 17.90 2.69 -18.84
N LEU A 45 17.63 2.46 -17.56
CA LEU A 45 18.11 1.34 -16.77
C LEU A 45 16.94 0.40 -16.46
N CYS A 46 17.07 -0.88 -16.78
CA CYS A 46 16.15 -1.93 -16.35
C CYS A 46 16.93 -2.99 -15.57
N THR A 47 16.53 -3.26 -14.33
CA THR A 47 17.13 -4.28 -13.47
C THR A 47 16.33 -5.59 -13.45
N ALA A 48 15.21 -5.63 -14.15
CA ALA A 48 14.34 -6.80 -14.21
C ALA A 48 15.06 -7.99 -14.86
N LYS A 49 14.88 -9.17 -14.25
CA LYS A 49 15.37 -10.44 -14.80
C LYS A 49 14.39 -10.98 -15.85
N PRO A 50 14.86 -11.79 -16.83
CA PRO A 50 16.22 -12.32 -16.97
C PRO A 50 17.20 -11.41 -17.72
N THR A 51 16.73 -10.30 -18.30
CA THR A 51 17.51 -9.46 -19.22
C THR A 51 17.63 -8.03 -18.68
N PRO A 52 18.47 -7.78 -17.67
CA PRO A 52 18.75 -6.42 -17.25
C PRO A 52 19.55 -5.70 -18.33
N PHE A 53 19.31 -4.40 -18.52
CA PHE A 53 19.93 -3.60 -19.57
C PHE A 53 20.09 -2.13 -19.16
N LEU A 54 21.04 -1.47 -19.82
CA LEU A 54 21.27 -0.04 -19.75
C LEU A 54 21.52 0.46 -21.18
N TYR A 55 20.75 1.43 -21.65
CA TYR A 55 20.99 2.04 -22.96
C TYR A 55 20.51 3.48 -23.02
N LEU A 56 20.96 4.22 -24.03
CA LEU A 56 20.53 5.58 -24.30
C LEU A 56 19.44 5.56 -25.38
N SER A 57 18.22 5.93 -25.01
CA SER A 57 17.08 6.01 -25.93
C SER A 57 16.92 7.41 -26.50
N ARG A 58 16.65 7.51 -27.80
CA ARG A 58 16.19 8.77 -28.44
C ARG A 58 14.71 9.05 -28.20
N HIS A 59 13.93 8.01 -27.91
CA HIS A 59 12.49 8.12 -27.66
C HIS A 59 12.20 8.10 -26.17
N LYS A 60 11.28 8.96 -25.76
CA LYS A 60 10.82 9.03 -24.38
C LYS A 60 10.00 7.78 -24.05
N PRO A 61 10.39 6.97 -23.05
CA PRO A 61 9.56 5.86 -22.58
C PRO A 61 8.23 6.36 -22.01
N GLU A 62 7.17 5.54 -22.12
CA GLU A 62 5.88 5.87 -21.53
C GLU A 62 6.00 5.89 -20.01
N ASN A 63 5.54 6.96 -19.38
CA ASN A 63 5.62 7.11 -17.93
C ASN A 63 4.24 6.94 -17.29
N PRO A 64 4.14 6.25 -16.14
CA PRO A 64 2.88 6.08 -15.44
C PRO A 64 2.36 7.43 -14.97
N HIS A 65 1.03 7.57 -14.94
CA HIS A 65 0.38 8.79 -14.46
C HIS A 65 0.75 9.14 -13.01
N ASN A 66 1.03 8.14 -12.17
CA ASN A 66 1.45 8.33 -10.79
C ASN A 66 2.90 7.88 -10.59
N PRO A 67 3.86 8.79 -10.32
CA PRO A 67 5.26 8.44 -10.16
C PRO A 67 5.52 7.70 -8.84
N ALA A 68 6.41 6.69 -8.88
CA ALA A 68 6.84 6.00 -7.67
C ALA A 68 7.56 6.95 -6.69
N GLY A 69 7.35 6.77 -5.37
CA GLY A 69 7.93 7.64 -4.34
C GLY A 69 9.46 7.74 -4.41
N ARG A 70 10.15 6.64 -4.73
CA ARG A 70 11.61 6.62 -4.91
C ARG A 70 12.06 7.38 -6.17
N ALA A 71 11.27 7.35 -7.26
CA ALA A 71 11.54 8.17 -8.45
C ALA A 71 11.35 9.66 -8.16
N MET A 72 10.33 10.02 -7.37
CA MET A 72 10.16 11.40 -6.90
C MET A 72 11.32 11.84 -6.00
N TRP A 73 11.78 10.98 -5.09
CA TRP A 73 12.90 11.23 -4.20
C TRP A 73 14.19 11.50 -4.99
N LEU A 74 14.51 10.65 -5.97
CA LEU A 74 15.65 10.85 -6.88
C LEU A 74 15.49 12.12 -7.70
N ARG A 75 14.31 12.37 -8.26
CA ARG A 75 14.04 13.59 -9.05
C ARG A 75 14.29 14.85 -8.22
N LYS A 76 13.87 14.90 -6.95
CA LYS A 76 14.08 16.06 -6.08
C LYS A 76 15.57 16.38 -5.88
N ARG A 77 16.44 15.36 -5.88
CA ARG A 77 17.88 15.49 -5.63
C ARG A 77 18.73 15.61 -6.89
N LEU A 78 18.25 15.09 -8.01
CA LEU A 78 19.01 15.04 -9.26
C LEU A 78 18.60 16.14 -10.25
N LYS A 79 17.35 16.62 -10.21
CA LYS A 79 16.86 17.63 -11.15
C LYS A 79 17.75 18.87 -11.11
N GLY A 80 18.30 19.20 -12.26
CA GLY A 80 19.15 20.37 -12.44
C GLY A 80 20.64 20.11 -12.32
N ARG A 81 21.06 18.97 -11.77
CA ARG A 81 22.46 18.61 -11.63
C ARG A 81 23.06 18.21 -12.98
N ARG A 82 24.34 18.49 -13.17
CA ARG A 82 25.11 18.10 -14.36
C ARG A 82 25.91 16.83 -14.09
N VAL A 83 26.02 15.97 -15.10
CA VAL A 83 26.98 14.86 -15.09
C VAL A 83 28.36 15.42 -15.39
N LEU A 84 29.28 15.38 -14.43
CA LEU A 84 30.64 15.89 -14.56
C LEU A 84 31.62 14.86 -15.13
N GLY A 85 31.36 13.59 -14.86
CA GLY A 85 32.24 12.49 -15.19
C GLY A 85 31.52 11.16 -15.00
N LEU A 86 32.20 10.08 -15.38
CA LEU A 86 31.66 8.73 -15.34
C LEU A 86 32.78 7.76 -14.97
N VAL A 87 32.52 6.91 -13.99
CA VAL A 87 33.41 5.82 -13.57
C VAL A 87 32.65 4.51 -13.75
N SER A 88 33.27 3.52 -14.39
CA SER A 88 32.62 2.25 -14.69
C SER A 88 33.27 1.11 -13.93
N ASP A 89 32.48 0.39 -13.14
CA ASP A 89 32.83 -0.93 -12.63
C ASP A 89 32.14 -1.97 -13.51
N TRP A 90 32.65 -2.06 -14.73
CA TRP A 90 32.06 -2.83 -15.81
C TRP A 90 32.04 -4.35 -15.57
N PRO A 91 32.99 -4.99 -14.86
CA PRO A 91 32.89 -6.43 -14.55
C PRO A 91 31.61 -6.77 -13.79
N LEU A 92 31.20 -5.90 -12.86
CA LEU A 92 29.97 -6.04 -12.09
C LEU A 92 28.77 -5.36 -12.75
N ARG A 93 28.95 -4.73 -13.93
CA ARG A 93 27.93 -4.01 -14.70
C ARG A 93 27.33 -2.84 -13.93
N ARG A 94 28.21 -2.05 -13.31
CA ARG A 94 27.86 -0.85 -12.53
C ARG A 94 28.49 0.39 -13.15
N LEU A 95 27.73 1.48 -13.16
CA LEU A 95 28.11 2.77 -13.72
C LEU A 95 27.87 3.86 -12.69
N ALA A 96 28.90 4.65 -12.34
CA ALA A 96 28.76 5.78 -11.45
C ALA A 96 28.86 7.09 -12.24
N LEU A 97 27.82 7.91 -12.16
CA LEU A 97 27.81 9.26 -12.72
C LEU A 97 28.28 10.24 -11.63
N GLU A 98 29.36 10.96 -11.88
CA GLU A 98 29.78 12.07 -11.03
C GLU A 98 28.83 13.24 -11.28
N LEU A 99 28.30 13.82 -10.22
CA LEU A 99 27.30 14.88 -10.32
C LEU A 99 27.86 16.22 -9.81
N SER A 100 27.44 17.32 -10.42
CA SER A 100 27.69 18.68 -9.92
C SER A 100 27.24 18.82 -8.46
N PRO A 101 27.80 19.74 -7.65
CA PRO A 101 27.53 19.83 -6.20
C PRO A 101 26.05 19.72 -5.81
N GLY A 102 25.77 18.98 -4.72
CA GLY A 102 24.44 18.66 -4.20
C GLY A 102 24.48 17.46 -3.26
N GLU A 103 23.33 16.99 -2.77
CA GLU A 103 23.23 15.79 -1.93
C GLU A 103 23.69 14.54 -2.72
N GLY A 104 24.74 13.86 -2.26
CA GLY A 104 25.38 12.74 -2.94
C GLY A 104 26.22 13.16 -4.14
N LYS A 105 27.54 12.93 -4.08
CA LYS A 105 28.45 13.13 -5.21
C LYS A 105 28.19 12.22 -6.42
N TRP A 106 27.77 10.97 -6.20
CA TRP A 106 27.69 9.93 -7.23
C TRP A 106 26.29 9.32 -7.34
N LEU A 107 25.80 9.19 -8.58
CA LEU A 107 24.66 8.32 -8.87
C LEU A 107 25.16 7.00 -9.47
N VAL A 108 25.01 5.92 -8.72
CA VAL A 108 25.35 4.57 -9.16
C VAL A 108 24.13 3.93 -9.82
N LEU A 109 24.30 3.49 -11.06
CA LEU A 109 23.39 2.69 -11.85
C LEU A 109 23.94 1.26 -11.92
N ASP A 110 23.18 0.29 -11.44
CA ASP A 110 23.60 -1.11 -11.32
C ASP A 110 22.59 -1.99 -12.05
N LEU A 111 23.04 -2.89 -12.92
CA LEU A 111 22.14 -3.82 -13.60
C LEU A 111 21.49 -4.86 -12.67
N ALA A 112 21.92 -4.95 -11.41
CA ALA A 112 21.40 -5.84 -10.39
C ALA A 112 20.69 -5.13 -9.24
N ALA A 113 20.71 -3.79 -9.17
CA ALA A 113 20.15 -3.03 -8.06
C ALA A 113 19.57 -1.68 -8.47
N ASN A 114 18.60 -1.18 -7.70
CA ASN A 114 18.02 0.13 -7.91
C ASN A 114 19.07 1.25 -7.84
N PRO A 115 18.89 2.37 -8.57
CA PRO A 115 19.78 3.51 -8.50
C PRO A 115 20.05 3.96 -7.07
N LEU A 116 21.31 4.25 -6.79
CA LEU A 116 21.82 4.65 -5.49
C LEU A 116 22.56 5.99 -5.61
N LEU A 117 22.16 6.95 -4.78
CA LEU A 117 22.85 8.23 -4.65
C LEU A 117 23.75 8.16 -3.41
N THR A 118 25.05 8.38 -3.56
CA THR A 118 26.07 8.21 -2.52
C THR A 118 27.13 9.32 -2.55
N GLU A 119 27.77 9.59 -1.42
CA GLU A 119 28.88 10.56 -1.34
C GLU A 119 30.21 9.99 -1.83
N ALA A 120 30.42 8.68 -1.64
CA ALA A 120 31.64 7.99 -2.01
C ALA A 120 31.34 6.68 -2.73
N LEU A 121 32.23 6.30 -3.62
CA LEU A 121 32.23 4.99 -4.26
C LEU A 121 32.96 3.98 -3.35
N PRO A 122 32.56 2.70 -3.37
CA PRO A 122 33.26 1.68 -2.59
C PRO A 122 34.71 1.52 -3.07
N PRO A 123 35.62 1.07 -2.20
CA PRO A 123 37.01 0.80 -2.59
C PRO A 123 37.09 -0.12 -3.81
N GLY A 124 37.97 0.21 -4.74
CA GLY A 124 38.17 -0.55 -5.97
C GLY A 124 37.10 -0.36 -7.05
N PHE A 125 36.09 0.50 -6.85
CA PHE A 125 35.14 0.85 -7.92
C PHE A 125 35.90 1.49 -9.10
N GLY A 126 35.79 0.89 -10.28
CA GLY A 126 36.53 1.31 -11.47
C GLY A 126 37.91 0.67 -11.64
N SER A 127 38.27 -0.33 -10.82
CA SER A 127 39.51 -1.09 -11.02
C SER A 127 39.42 -1.95 -12.27
N GLU A 128 40.48 -1.99 -13.07
CA GLU A 128 40.57 -2.91 -14.19
C GLU A 128 40.73 -4.35 -13.69
N PRO A 129 40.04 -5.34 -14.29
CA PRO A 129 40.11 -6.71 -13.84
C PRO A 129 41.41 -7.39 -14.28
N VAL A 130 41.78 -8.42 -13.54
CA VAL A 130 42.89 -9.32 -13.92
C VAL A 130 42.46 -10.25 -15.03
N TRP A 131 43.33 -10.42 -16.03
CA TRP A 131 43.10 -11.27 -17.18
C TRP A 131 43.97 -12.54 -17.14
N PRO A 132 43.38 -13.73 -16.91
CA PRO A 132 44.10 -14.99 -17.03
C PRO A 132 44.38 -15.34 -18.50
N GLU A 133 45.20 -16.38 -18.69
CA GLU A 133 45.49 -16.96 -20.01
C GLU A 133 44.24 -17.59 -20.65
N LEU A 134 44.18 -17.61 -21.98
CA LEU A 134 43.03 -18.09 -22.73
C LEU A 134 42.66 -19.55 -22.38
N GLU A 135 43.67 -20.42 -22.21
CA GLU A 135 43.43 -21.82 -21.87
C GLU A 135 42.76 -21.97 -20.50
N ARG A 136 43.18 -21.18 -19.51
CA ARG A 136 42.52 -21.11 -18.20
C ARG A 136 41.09 -20.57 -18.32
N ILE A 137 40.88 -19.53 -19.15
CA ILE A 137 39.53 -18.99 -19.42
C ILE A 137 38.61 -20.08 -19.99
N LYS A 138 39.11 -20.91 -20.90
CA LYS A 138 38.31 -21.96 -21.56
C LYS A 138 38.04 -23.15 -20.64
N SER A 139 39.05 -23.61 -19.91
CA SER A 139 39.01 -24.85 -19.12
C SER A 139 38.40 -24.72 -17.73
N GLU A 140 38.65 -23.63 -16.99
CA GLU A 140 38.26 -23.53 -15.57
C GLU A 140 36.76 -23.26 -15.41
N GLU A 141 36.00 -24.25 -14.94
CA GLU A 141 34.60 -24.04 -14.54
C GLU A 141 34.52 -23.18 -13.26
N GLY A 142 33.41 -22.47 -13.09
CA GLY A 142 33.23 -21.53 -11.99
C GLY A 142 33.93 -20.16 -12.13
N LEU A 143 34.87 -19.97 -13.07
CA LEU A 143 35.79 -18.82 -13.10
C LEU A 143 35.09 -17.43 -13.01
N TRP A 144 33.91 -17.28 -13.62
CA TRP A 144 33.12 -16.04 -13.61
C TRP A 144 32.64 -15.61 -12.21
N ARG A 145 32.65 -16.51 -11.22
CA ARG A 145 32.34 -16.18 -9.83
C ARG A 145 33.45 -15.32 -9.20
N ALA A 146 34.70 -15.62 -9.54
CA ALA A 146 35.87 -14.86 -9.09
C ALA A 146 36.20 -13.70 -10.05
N LEU A 147 35.94 -13.88 -11.35
CA LEU A 147 36.21 -12.91 -12.41
C LEU A 147 34.92 -12.61 -13.21
N PRO A 148 34.04 -11.73 -12.69
CA PRO A 148 32.71 -11.48 -13.26
C PRO A 148 32.67 -11.00 -14.70
N HIS A 149 33.76 -10.41 -15.19
CA HIS A 149 33.91 -10.00 -16.58
C HIS A 149 34.00 -11.18 -17.57
N LEU A 150 34.45 -12.35 -17.12
CA LEU A 150 34.54 -13.57 -17.92
C LEU A 150 33.21 -14.32 -17.94
N THR A 151 32.19 -13.66 -18.50
CA THR A 151 30.80 -14.14 -18.43
C THR A 151 30.63 -15.53 -19.08
N PRO A 152 29.66 -16.36 -18.63
CA PRO A 152 29.42 -17.65 -19.27
C PRO A 152 29.19 -17.57 -20.79
N PRO A 153 28.45 -16.58 -21.34
CA PRO A 153 28.35 -16.39 -22.79
C PRO A 153 29.69 -16.13 -23.49
N LEU A 154 30.53 -15.25 -22.93
CA LEU A 154 31.87 -14.96 -23.49
C LEU A 154 32.73 -16.23 -23.50
N ARG A 155 32.80 -16.94 -22.36
CA ARG A 155 33.57 -18.17 -22.25
C ARG A 155 33.08 -19.28 -23.18
N HIS A 156 31.76 -19.41 -23.34
CA HIS A 156 31.19 -20.36 -24.29
C HIS A 156 31.59 -20.03 -25.72
N HIS A 157 31.50 -18.75 -26.12
CA HIS A 157 31.91 -18.32 -27.45
C HIS A 157 33.41 -18.52 -27.71
N LEU A 158 34.28 -18.17 -26.76
CA LEU A 158 35.73 -18.42 -26.86
C LEU A 158 36.09 -19.91 -26.98
N ARG A 159 35.21 -20.82 -26.54
CA ARG A 159 35.37 -22.26 -26.74
C ARG A 159 34.85 -22.75 -28.09
N SER A 160 33.85 -22.07 -28.65
CA SER A 160 33.22 -22.49 -29.91
C SER A 160 33.99 -22.06 -31.16
N VAL A 161 34.87 -21.06 -31.05
CA VAL A 161 35.64 -20.52 -32.19
C VAL A 161 37.09 -21.03 -32.19
N PRO A 162 37.80 -20.99 -33.34
CA PRO A 162 39.22 -21.31 -33.42
C PRO A 162 40.07 -20.47 -32.45
N SER A 163 41.18 -21.02 -31.94
CA SER A 163 42.02 -20.35 -30.94
C SER A 163 42.51 -18.97 -31.39
N ALA A 164 42.93 -18.81 -32.65
CA ALA A 164 43.37 -17.51 -33.18
C ALA A 164 42.25 -16.43 -33.15
N GLU A 165 41.01 -16.82 -33.42
CA GLU A 165 39.84 -15.92 -33.36
C GLU A 165 39.52 -15.57 -31.90
N ALA A 166 39.55 -16.56 -31.01
CA ALA A 166 39.36 -16.36 -29.57
C ALA A 166 40.42 -15.42 -28.96
N GLU A 167 41.69 -15.59 -29.34
CA GLU A 167 42.80 -14.72 -28.91
C GLU A 167 42.61 -13.28 -29.41
N THR A 168 42.24 -13.12 -30.68
CA THR A 168 41.99 -11.80 -31.29
C THR A 168 40.83 -11.09 -30.60
N LEU A 169 39.70 -11.78 -30.38
CA LEU A 169 38.56 -11.22 -29.66
C LEU A 169 38.95 -10.81 -28.24
N LEU A 170 39.67 -11.67 -27.52
CA LEU A 170 40.09 -11.39 -26.15
C LEU A 170 41.07 -10.22 -26.08
N MET A 171 42.02 -10.13 -27.02
CA MET A 171 42.95 -9.01 -27.16
C MET A 171 42.21 -7.71 -27.42
N ASN A 172 41.25 -7.70 -28.35
CA ASN A 172 40.46 -6.52 -28.67
C ASN A 172 39.56 -6.08 -27.51
N LEU A 173 38.99 -7.04 -26.78
CA LEU A 173 38.20 -6.76 -25.57
C LEU A 173 39.06 -6.11 -24.48
N LYS A 174 40.27 -6.66 -24.22
CA LYS A 174 41.25 -6.11 -23.27
C LYS A 174 41.66 -4.69 -23.65
N ALA A 175 41.99 -4.47 -24.92
CA ALA A 175 42.44 -3.18 -25.43
C ALA A 175 41.29 -2.18 -25.59
N GLY A 176 40.03 -2.64 -25.61
CA GLY A 176 38.89 -1.78 -25.86
C GLY A 176 38.72 -1.35 -27.31
N THR A 177 39.25 -2.13 -28.25
CA THR A 177 39.32 -1.80 -29.68
C THR A 177 38.23 -2.46 -30.52
N VAL A 178 37.24 -3.11 -29.89
CA VAL A 178 36.09 -3.69 -30.61
C VAL A 178 35.26 -2.56 -31.22
N SER A 179 35.04 -2.63 -32.54
CA SER A 179 34.31 -1.62 -33.32
C SER A 179 32.99 -2.12 -33.91
N THR A 180 32.68 -3.40 -33.76
CA THR A 180 31.48 -4.03 -34.32
C THR A 180 30.70 -4.73 -33.21
N PHE A 181 29.41 -4.40 -33.11
CA PHE A 181 28.50 -4.92 -32.11
C PHE A 181 27.30 -5.55 -32.79
N TYR A 182 26.85 -6.70 -32.30
CA TYR A 182 25.76 -7.44 -32.93
C TYR A 182 24.55 -7.43 -32.02
N HIS A 183 23.40 -7.00 -32.56
CA HIS A 183 22.10 -7.20 -31.92
C HIS A 183 21.42 -8.42 -32.55
N GLY A 184 20.59 -9.14 -31.80
CA GLY A 184 19.84 -10.29 -32.30
C GLY A 184 19.19 -11.07 -31.17
N LEU A 185 18.80 -12.31 -31.43
CA LEU A 185 18.13 -13.18 -30.46
C LEU A 185 19.09 -14.23 -29.88
N ASP A 186 18.91 -14.55 -28.59
CA ASP A 186 19.53 -15.72 -27.98
C ASP A 186 18.72 -17.01 -28.25
N HIS A 187 19.21 -18.13 -27.72
CA HIS A 187 18.56 -19.45 -27.83
C HIS A 187 17.17 -19.52 -27.19
N GLN A 188 16.75 -18.51 -26.41
CA GLN A 188 15.43 -18.40 -25.79
C GLN A 188 14.60 -17.27 -26.42
N ASP A 189 14.94 -16.84 -27.64
CA ASP A 189 14.27 -15.76 -28.36
C ASP A 189 14.26 -14.42 -27.65
N ARG A 190 15.25 -14.18 -26.78
CA ARG A 190 15.39 -12.90 -26.08
C ARG A 190 16.34 -11.98 -26.84
N PRO A 191 15.97 -10.70 -27.06
CA PRO A 191 16.90 -9.73 -27.62
C PRO A 191 18.16 -9.56 -26.77
N GLN A 192 19.31 -9.62 -27.43
CA GLN A 192 20.64 -9.47 -26.84
C GLN A 192 21.53 -8.60 -27.71
N VAL A 193 22.61 -8.12 -27.09
CA VAL A 193 23.77 -7.57 -27.77
C VAL A 193 24.98 -8.43 -27.44
N ARG A 194 25.86 -8.69 -28.41
CA ARG A 194 27.12 -9.42 -28.25
C ARG A 194 28.22 -8.80 -29.10
N LEU A 195 29.45 -9.24 -28.84
CA LEU A 195 30.64 -8.92 -29.65
C LEU A 195 30.83 -9.87 -30.84
N TRP A 196 29.88 -10.79 -31.04
CA TRP A 196 29.86 -11.79 -32.10
C TRP A 196 28.43 -11.93 -32.66
N PRO A 197 28.26 -12.47 -33.89
CA PRO A 197 26.96 -12.58 -34.53
C PRO A 197 25.91 -13.34 -33.72
N LEU A 198 24.66 -12.90 -33.84
CA LEU A 198 23.48 -13.51 -33.23
C LEU A 198 22.44 -13.87 -34.30
N ARG A 199 21.53 -14.78 -33.96
CA ARG A 199 20.42 -15.16 -34.85
C ARG A 199 19.46 -13.99 -35.03
N ASP A 200 18.87 -13.87 -36.22
CA ASP A 200 17.86 -12.85 -36.56
C ASP A 200 18.30 -11.43 -36.21
N GLY A 201 19.58 -11.17 -36.46
CA GLY A 201 20.31 -10.01 -35.97
C GLY A 201 21.01 -9.20 -37.05
N GLY A 202 21.62 -8.09 -36.63
CA GLY A 202 22.39 -7.18 -37.46
C GLY A 202 23.64 -6.68 -36.73
N ALA A 203 24.56 -6.09 -37.50
CA ALA A 203 25.78 -5.48 -36.98
C ALA A 203 25.65 -3.96 -36.94
N CYS A 204 26.17 -3.34 -35.88
CA CYS A 204 26.26 -1.90 -35.70
C CYS A 204 27.70 -1.50 -35.40
N SER A 205 28.08 -0.29 -35.80
CA SER A 205 29.36 0.32 -35.41
C SER A 205 29.31 1.01 -34.03
N SER A 206 28.10 1.26 -33.52
CA SER A 206 27.84 1.82 -32.18
C SER A 206 27.23 0.75 -31.28
N VAL A 207 27.75 0.61 -30.07
CA VAL A 207 27.16 -0.30 -29.08
C VAL A 207 25.89 0.27 -28.50
N LEU A 208 25.77 1.61 -28.40
CA LEU A 208 24.53 2.26 -27.98
C LEU A 208 23.41 2.03 -28.99
N GLU A 209 23.71 2.04 -30.29
CA GLU A 209 22.73 1.70 -31.33
C GLU A 209 22.28 0.24 -31.22
N ALA A 210 23.22 -0.71 -31.14
CA ALA A 210 22.89 -2.12 -30.96
C ALA A 210 22.06 -2.36 -29.68
N ALA A 211 22.43 -1.70 -28.58
CA ALA A 211 21.70 -1.76 -27.32
C ALA A 211 20.30 -1.14 -27.41
N GLN A 212 20.14 -0.02 -28.12
CA GLN A 212 18.84 0.59 -28.36
C GLN A 212 17.93 -0.33 -29.18
N ILE A 213 18.44 -0.98 -30.24
CA ILE A 213 17.67 -1.91 -31.07
C ILE A 213 17.20 -3.11 -30.23
N ALA A 214 18.12 -3.81 -29.57
CA ALA A 214 17.79 -5.02 -28.80
C ALA A 214 16.93 -4.71 -27.56
N HIS A 215 17.36 -3.75 -26.75
CA HIS A 215 16.72 -3.50 -25.46
C HIS A 215 15.51 -2.58 -25.56
N GLY A 216 15.38 -1.77 -26.61
CA GLY A 216 14.14 -1.07 -26.94
C GLY A 216 12.99 -2.03 -27.22
N GLN A 217 13.24 -3.11 -27.98
CA GLN A 217 12.24 -4.17 -28.19
C GLN A 217 11.85 -4.87 -26.87
N THR A 218 12.85 -5.10 -26.01
CA THR A 218 12.62 -5.71 -24.68
C THR A 218 11.74 -4.81 -23.82
N LEU A 219 12.05 -3.51 -23.74
CA LEU A 219 11.27 -2.54 -22.98
C LEU A 219 9.82 -2.45 -23.51
N ALA A 220 9.64 -2.36 -24.83
CA ALA A 220 8.30 -2.32 -25.44
C ALA A 220 7.49 -3.61 -25.17
N GLY A 221 8.15 -4.75 -25.02
CA GLY A 221 7.54 -6.00 -24.56
C GLY A 221 7.06 -5.89 -23.10
N LEU A 222 7.90 -5.38 -22.22
CA LEU A 222 7.57 -5.17 -20.80
C LEU A 222 6.42 -4.16 -20.63
N GLU A 223 6.43 -3.08 -21.39
CA GLU A 223 5.36 -2.06 -21.38
C GLU A 223 4.01 -2.66 -21.79
N ARG A 224 3.97 -3.50 -22.84
CA ARG A 224 2.75 -4.22 -23.27
C ARG A 224 2.23 -5.17 -22.19
N VAL A 225 3.11 -5.95 -21.56
CA VAL A 225 2.74 -6.86 -20.47
C VAL A 225 2.21 -6.07 -19.27
N HIS A 226 2.87 -4.97 -18.91
CA HIS A 226 2.43 -4.13 -17.81
C HIS A 226 1.10 -3.44 -18.09
N ALA A 227 0.89 -2.91 -19.30
CA ALA A 227 -0.39 -2.35 -19.73
C ALA A 227 -1.53 -3.39 -19.66
N GLY A 228 -1.25 -4.64 -20.04
CA GLY A 228 -2.20 -5.75 -19.85
C GLY A 228 -2.48 -6.08 -18.37
N ALA A 229 -1.44 -6.08 -17.52
CA ALA A 229 -1.55 -6.30 -16.08
C ALA A 229 -2.18 -5.13 -15.30
N ASP A 230 -2.20 -3.93 -15.87
CA ASP A 230 -2.88 -2.73 -15.36
C ASP A 230 -4.22 -2.45 -16.04
N SER A 231 -4.70 -3.41 -16.84
CA SER A 231 -6.06 -3.40 -17.37
C SER A 231 -7.09 -3.15 -16.27
N ALA A 232 -8.21 -2.51 -16.65
CA ALA A 232 -9.34 -2.29 -15.75
C ALA A 232 -9.79 -3.60 -15.07
N VAL A 233 -9.67 -4.72 -15.79
CA VAL A 233 -9.99 -6.08 -15.30
C VAL A 233 -9.06 -6.46 -14.15
N ALA A 234 -7.75 -6.34 -14.34
CA ALA A 234 -6.77 -6.68 -13.31
C ALA A 234 -6.91 -5.78 -12.06
N ARG A 235 -7.20 -4.49 -12.24
CA ARG A 235 -7.51 -3.57 -11.13
C ARG A 235 -8.77 -3.99 -10.37
N ASN A 236 -9.83 -4.38 -11.07
CA ASN A 236 -11.06 -4.86 -10.46
C ASN A 236 -10.83 -6.17 -9.67
N ILE A 237 -10.09 -7.13 -10.24
CA ILE A 237 -9.72 -8.38 -9.56
C ILE A 237 -8.97 -8.09 -8.25
N ARG A 238 -7.97 -7.18 -8.28
CA ARG A 238 -7.21 -6.79 -7.07
C ARG A 238 -8.10 -6.14 -6.01
N ARG A 239 -9.13 -5.38 -6.42
CA ARG A 239 -10.10 -4.76 -5.52
C ARG A 239 -11.00 -5.80 -4.84
N ILE A 240 -11.55 -6.73 -5.62
CA ILE A 240 -12.43 -7.80 -5.12
C ILE A 240 -11.69 -8.70 -4.13
N ARG A 241 -10.45 -9.11 -4.44
CA ARG A 241 -9.62 -9.92 -3.53
C ARG A 241 -9.42 -9.26 -2.16
N ARG A 242 -9.08 -7.96 -2.13
CA ARG A 242 -8.95 -7.21 -0.87
C ARG A 242 -10.26 -7.09 -0.10
N ALA A 243 -11.40 -7.05 -0.78
CA ALA A 243 -12.70 -7.07 -0.12
C ALA A 243 -13.00 -8.46 0.47
N LEU A 244 -12.63 -9.53 -0.23
CA LEU A 244 -12.78 -10.91 0.23
C LEU A 244 -11.97 -11.18 1.49
N GLU A 245 -10.70 -10.75 1.53
CA GLU A 245 -9.83 -10.86 2.72
C GLU A 245 -10.46 -10.21 3.96
N ARG A 246 -10.96 -8.98 3.84
CA ARG A 246 -11.62 -8.29 4.96
C ARG A 246 -12.86 -9.04 5.46
N VAL A 247 -13.66 -9.57 4.54
CA VAL A 247 -14.87 -10.34 4.88
C VAL A 247 -14.50 -11.68 5.55
N GLN A 248 -13.37 -12.29 5.17
CA GLN A 248 -12.83 -13.47 5.85
C GLN A 248 -12.32 -13.16 7.26
N ASP A 249 -11.70 -11.99 7.48
CA ASP A 249 -11.31 -11.56 8.83
C ASP A 249 -12.54 -11.31 9.70
N ASP A 250 -13.60 -10.71 9.15
CA ASP A 250 -14.90 -10.58 9.81
C ASP A 250 -15.51 -11.95 10.16
N HIS A 251 -15.41 -12.93 9.25
CA HIS A 251 -15.86 -14.30 9.50
C HIS A 251 -15.16 -14.89 10.73
N LYS A 252 -13.82 -14.86 10.77
CA LYS A 252 -13.03 -15.36 11.90
C LYS A 252 -13.43 -14.68 13.21
N ARG A 253 -13.57 -13.35 13.20
CA ARG A 253 -13.99 -12.58 14.37
C ARG A 253 -15.37 -12.99 14.88
N LEU A 254 -16.31 -13.27 13.98
CA LEU A 254 -17.66 -13.71 14.34
C LEU A 254 -17.67 -15.16 14.86
N GLN A 255 -16.85 -16.05 14.32
CA GLN A 255 -16.69 -17.42 14.83
C GLN A 255 -16.27 -17.42 16.31
N VAL A 256 -15.29 -16.59 16.69
CA VAL A 256 -14.90 -16.41 18.10
C VAL A 256 -16.07 -15.95 18.98
N MET A 257 -17.02 -15.18 18.44
CA MET A 257 -18.23 -14.82 19.19
C MET A 257 -19.17 -16.00 19.37
N VAL A 258 -19.33 -16.85 18.34
CA VAL A 258 -20.16 -18.05 18.38
C VAL A 258 -19.62 -19.07 19.37
N GLU A 259 -18.29 -19.21 19.46
CA GLU A 259 -17.64 -20.11 20.42
C GLU A 259 -18.01 -19.81 21.89
N LYS A 260 -18.39 -18.57 22.21
CA LYS A 260 -18.92 -18.22 23.55
C LYS A 260 -20.18 -18.97 23.93
N ARG A 261 -20.91 -19.56 22.96
CA ARG A 261 -22.03 -20.46 23.25
C ARG A 261 -21.60 -21.66 24.09
N ARG A 262 -20.42 -22.23 23.84
CA ARG A 262 -19.89 -23.37 24.60
C ARG A 262 -19.69 -23.01 26.06
N GLU A 263 -19.04 -21.87 26.34
CA GLU A 263 -18.86 -21.36 27.71
C GLU A 263 -20.20 -21.07 28.39
N GLY A 264 -21.17 -20.52 27.64
CA GLY A 264 -22.54 -20.30 28.14
C GLY A 264 -23.26 -21.59 28.53
N LEU A 265 -23.14 -22.64 27.72
CA LEU A 265 -23.75 -23.95 27.98
C LEU A 265 -23.10 -24.65 29.18
N LEU A 266 -21.77 -24.59 29.31
CA LEU A 266 -21.04 -25.13 30.46
C LEU A 266 -21.51 -24.48 31.77
N LEU A 267 -21.60 -23.14 31.79
CA LEU A 267 -22.13 -22.39 32.92
C LEU A 267 -23.58 -22.76 33.23
N GLN A 268 -24.41 -22.91 32.19
CA GLN A 268 -25.83 -23.26 32.34
C GLN A 268 -26.00 -24.65 32.96
N ALA A 269 -25.21 -25.65 32.53
CA ALA A 269 -25.30 -27.02 33.01
C ALA A 269 -24.99 -27.15 34.52
N GLN A 270 -24.03 -26.35 35.01
CA GLN A 270 -23.56 -26.41 36.40
C GLN A 270 -24.13 -25.30 37.29
N LEU A 271 -25.04 -24.47 36.77
CA LEU A 271 -25.62 -23.31 37.48
C LEU A 271 -26.36 -23.65 38.79
N HIS A 272 -26.70 -24.93 39.00
CA HIS A 272 -27.31 -25.42 40.23
C HIS A 272 -26.30 -25.67 41.37
N ARG A 273 -25.02 -25.85 41.04
CA ARG A 273 -23.90 -26.08 41.99
C ARG A 273 -23.10 -24.81 42.28
N LEU A 274 -23.36 -23.75 41.53
CA LEU A 274 -22.64 -22.47 41.58
C LEU A 274 -23.49 -21.41 42.31
N ASP A 275 -22.83 -20.54 43.08
CA ASP A 275 -23.46 -19.28 43.50
C ASP A 275 -23.64 -18.39 42.26
N ARG A 276 -24.87 -17.98 41.98
CA ARG A 276 -25.23 -17.24 40.76
C ARG A 276 -24.89 -15.76 40.87
N ASN A 277 -24.73 -15.24 42.09
CA ASN A 277 -24.56 -13.83 42.38
C ASN A 277 -23.10 -13.47 42.68
N VAL A 278 -22.21 -14.46 42.81
CA VAL A 278 -20.78 -14.20 43.01
C VAL A 278 -20.14 -13.60 41.76
N ARG A 279 -19.10 -12.79 41.99
CA ARG A 279 -18.29 -12.14 40.96
C ARG A 279 -16.87 -12.65 41.07
N LEU A 280 -16.36 -13.18 39.97
CA LEU A 280 -15.04 -13.80 39.90
C LEU A 280 -14.47 -13.62 38.50
N ALA A 281 -13.14 -13.65 38.38
CA ALA A 281 -12.45 -13.50 37.11
C ALA A 281 -12.31 -14.85 36.35
N VAL A 282 -12.31 -15.97 37.09
CA VAL A 282 -12.03 -17.30 36.55
C VAL A 282 -12.87 -18.33 37.30
N LEU A 283 -13.51 -19.23 36.55
CA LEU A 283 -14.26 -20.37 37.08
C LEU A 283 -13.77 -21.67 36.44
N ARG A 284 -13.47 -22.69 37.24
CA ARG A 284 -13.17 -24.04 36.74
C ARG A 284 -14.45 -24.86 36.75
N LEU A 285 -14.77 -25.44 35.60
CA LEU A 285 -15.97 -26.23 35.36
C LEU A 285 -15.57 -27.56 34.76
N GLU A 286 -16.39 -28.58 34.96
CA GLU A 286 -16.22 -29.89 34.33
C GLU A 286 -16.93 -29.91 32.96
N ASP A 287 -16.32 -30.44 31.91
CA ASP A 287 -17.01 -30.63 30.62
C ASP A 287 -17.75 -31.98 30.54
N GLU A 288 -18.33 -32.28 29.39
CA GLU A 288 -19.13 -33.50 29.18
C GLU A 288 -18.28 -34.78 29.25
N GLU A 289 -16.95 -34.68 29.17
CA GLU A 289 -16.00 -35.80 29.22
C GLU A 289 -15.32 -35.92 30.60
N GLY A 290 -15.69 -35.08 31.57
CA GLY A 290 -15.07 -35.05 32.90
C GLY A 290 -13.78 -34.23 32.98
N GLY A 291 -13.44 -33.49 31.93
CA GLY A 291 -12.25 -32.62 31.88
C GLY A 291 -12.48 -31.28 32.56
N GLU A 292 -11.49 -30.77 33.31
CA GLU A 292 -11.55 -29.42 33.87
C GLU A 292 -11.30 -28.35 32.78
N VAL A 293 -12.27 -27.48 32.58
CA VAL A 293 -12.23 -26.33 31.68
C VAL A 293 -12.26 -25.03 32.47
N GLU A 294 -11.28 -24.16 32.21
CA GLU A 294 -11.22 -22.82 32.79
C GLU A 294 -12.04 -21.83 31.96
N VAL A 295 -13.10 -21.27 32.54
CA VAL A 295 -13.94 -20.23 31.93
C VAL A 295 -13.59 -18.88 32.55
N ARG A 296 -13.13 -17.94 31.70
CA ARG A 296 -12.82 -16.57 32.11
C ARG A 296 -14.07 -15.70 32.10
N LEU A 297 -14.37 -15.10 33.24
CA LEU A 297 -15.52 -14.25 33.47
C LEU A 297 -15.09 -12.78 33.63
N ASP A 298 -16.04 -11.87 33.45
CA ASP A 298 -15.85 -10.47 33.81
C ASP A 298 -16.17 -10.29 35.30
N PRO A 299 -15.20 -9.86 36.13
CA PRO A 299 -15.37 -9.71 37.57
C PRO A 299 -16.32 -8.56 37.94
N GLY A 300 -16.68 -7.69 37.00
CA GLY A 300 -17.73 -6.68 37.19
C GLY A 300 -19.16 -7.25 37.12
N GLN A 301 -19.32 -8.49 36.66
CA GLN A 301 -20.60 -9.14 36.40
C GLN A 301 -20.75 -10.42 37.24
N THR A 302 -21.98 -10.73 37.61
CA THR A 302 -22.31 -12.00 38.26
C THR A 302 -22.10 -13.19 37.30
N VAL A 303 -22.01 -14.40 37.83
CA VAL A 303 -21.93 -15.64 37.02
C VAL A 303 -23.10 -15.73 36.04
N ARG A 304 -24.32 -15.39 36.49
CA ARG A 304 -25.52 -15.37 35.64
C ARG A 304 -25.42 -14.33 34.53
N GLU A 305 -25.00 -13.10 34.83
CA GLU A 305 -24.86 -12.04 33.83
C GLU A 305 -23.78 -12.35 32.80
N ASN A 306 -22.68 -12.98 33.21
CA ASN A 306 -21.65 -13.47 32.29
C ASN A 306 -22.20 -14.53 31.33
N MET A 307 -22.94 -15.50 31.85
CA MET A 307 -23.60 -16.55 31.06
C MET A 307 -24.57 -15.94 30.03
N GLU A 308 -25.46 -15.04 30.46
CA GLU A 308 -26.40 -14.34 29.58
C GLU A 308 -25.66 -13.52 28.50
N ARG A 309 -24.55 -12.86 28.87
CA ARG A 309 -23.68 -12.14 27.92
C ARG A 309 -23.03 -13.07 26.90
N PHE A 310 -22.59 -14.26 27.29
CA PHE A 310 -22.03 -15.24 26.38
C PHE A 310 -23.06 -15.70 25.34
N PHE A 311 -24.29 -16.02 25.75
CA PHE A 311 -25.38 -16.33 24.81
C PHE A 311 -25.73 -15.15 23.89
N MET A 312 -25.77 -13.92 24.41
CA MET A 312 -26.01 -12.73 23.58
C MET A 312 -24.89 -12.50 22.54
N ARG A 313 -23.62 -12.74 22.91
CA ARG A 313 -22.47 -12.66 21.99
C ARG A 313 -22.55 -13.73 20.93
N ALA A 314 -22.84 -14.98 21.30
CA ALA A 314 -22.99 -16.08 20.37
C ALA A 314 -24.11 -15.84 19.36
N ALA A 315 -25.30 -15.44 19.84
CA ALA A 315 -26.44 -15.13 18.97
C ALA A 315 -26.14 -13.96 18.01
N LYS A 316 -25.33 -12.97 18.44
CA LYS A 316 -24.85 -11.89 17.55
C LYS A 316 -23.87 -12.41 16.51
N GLY A 317 -22.94 -13.28 16.90
CA GLY A 317 -22.00 -13.96 16.02
C GLY A 317 -22.72 -14.76 14.92
N GLU A 318 -23.66 -15.61 15.31
CA GLU A 318 -24.45 -16.48 14.40
C GLU A 318 -25.21 -15.67 13.35
N ARG A 319 -25.92 -14.60 13.77
CA ARG A 319 -26.59 -13.67 12.83
C ARG A 319 -25.60 -13.01 11.88
N GLY A 320 -24.43 -12.63 12.37
CA GLY A 320 -23.37 -12.03 11.55
C GLY A 320 -22.79 -13.01 10.53
N LEU A 321 -22.61 -14.28 10.90
CA LEU A 321 -22.05 -15.31 10.02
C LEU A 321 -22.94 -15.55 8.79
N GLY A 322 -24.26 -15.53 8.95
CA GLY A 322 -25.19 -15.63 7.81
C GLY A 322 -25.01 -14.50 6.79
N ILE A 323 -24.82 -13.26 7.27
CA ILE A 323 -24.59 -12.08 6.41
C ILE A 323 -23.23 -12.18 5.70
N VAL A 324 -22.19 -12.58 6.44
CA VAL A 324 -20.84 -12.75 5.91
C VAL A 324 -20.78 -13.85 4.85
N ALA A 325 -21.44 -14.98 5.08
CA ALA A 325 -21.50 -16.10 4.12
C ALA A 325 -22.11 -15.65 2.78
N ALA A 326 -23.23 -14.92 2.81
CA ALA A 326 -23.84 -14.36 1.61
C ALA A 326 -22.90 -13.39 0.88
N ARG A 327 -22.14 -12.56 1.63
CA ARG A 327 -21.19 -11.61 1.04
C ARG A 327 -19.98 -12.28 0.41
N VAL A 328 -19.44 -13.33 1.03
CA VAL A 328 -18.34 -14.14 0.46
C VAL A 328 -18.77 -14.72 -0.89
N LEU A 329 -19.95 -15.34 -0.93
CA LEU A 329 -20.47 -15.98 -2.14
C LEU A 329 -20.69 -14.97 -3.28
N ALA A 330 -21.17 -13.77 -2.96
CA ALA A 330 -21.31 -12.67 -3.93
C ALA A 330 -19.94 -12.21 -4.47
N LEU A 331 -18.97 -11.95 -3.58
CA LEU A 331 -17.63 -11.52 -3.98
C LEU A 331 -16.89 -12.59 -4.80
N GLN A 332 -17.12 -13.87 -4.51
CA GLN A 332 -16.53 -14.96 -5.27
C GLN A 332 -17.08 -15.02 -6.70
N ARG A 333 -18.41 -14.84 -6.87
CA ARG A 333 -19.03 -14.72 -8.19
C ARG A 333 -18.52 -13.50 -8.96
N GLU A 334 -18.39 -12.35 -8.30
CA GLU A 334 -17.79 -11.15 -8.90
C GLU A 334 -16.34 -11.41 -9.35
N LEU A 335 -15.57 -12.16 -8.56
CA LEU A 335 -14.20 -12.52 -8.88
C LEU A 335 -14.11 -13.43 -10.10
N ASP A 336 -14.97 -14.44 -10.19
CA ASP A 336 -15.01 -15.39 -11.31
C ASP A 336 -15.46 -14.70 -12.61
N ALA A 337 -16.48 -13.84 -12.55
CA ALA A 337 -16.88 -13.01 -13.68
C ALA A 337 -15.74 -12.08 -14.15
N ALA A 338 -15.06 -11.42 -13.21
CA ALA A 338 -13.92 -10.56 -13.53
C ALA A 338 -12.76 -11.33 -14.16
N ARG A 339 -12.51 -12.58 -13.75
CA ARG A 339 -11.48 -13.45 -14.37
C ARG A 339 -11.83 -13.83 -15.81
N GLN A 340 -13.10 -13.89 -16.15
CA GLN A 340 -13.59 -14.14 -17.52
C GLN A 340 -13.60 -12.86 -18.39
N GLY A 341 -13.03 -11.76 -17.91
CA GLY A 341 -12.97 -10.50 -18.64
C GLY A 341 -14.27 -9.70 -18.58
N VAL A 342 -15.27 -10.15 -17.81
CA VAL A 342 -16.51 -9.39 -17.60
C VAL A 342 -16.20 -8.28 -16.61
N LEU A 343 -16.03 -7.07 -17.14
CA LEU A 343 -16.00 -5.87 -16.32
C LEU A 343 -17.42 -5.60 -15.80
N PRO A 344 -17.60 -5.26 -14.52
CA PRO A 344 -18.84 -4.63 -14.11
C PRO A 344 -19.03 -3.39 -14.99
N ALA A 345 -20.24 -3.20 -15.52
CA ALA A 345 -20.59 -1.97 -16.24
C ALA A 345 -20.07 -0.78 -15.43
N GLU A 346 -19.33 0.11 -16.09
CA GLU A 346 -18.68 1.26 -15.45
C GLU A 346 -19.71 1.99 -14.58
N SER A 347 -19.58 1.83 -13.27
CA SER A 347 -19.96 2.90 -12.36
C SER A 347 -18.72 3.76 -12.30
N GLU A 348 -18.76 4.91 -12.98
CA GLU A 348 -17.78 5.96 -12.83
C GLU A 348 -17.40 6.12 -11.34
N PRO A 349 -16.11 6.34 -11.02
CA PRO A 349 -15.71 6.79 -9.69
C PRO A 349 -16.17 8.25 -9.53
N GLY A 350 -17.46 8.42 -9.28
CA GLY A 350 -18.17 9.68 -9.23
C GLY A 350 -19.62 9.43 -9.62
N ARG A 351 -20.55 9.55 -8.66
CA ARG A 351 -22.01 9.41 -8.89
C ARG A 351 -22.52 8.01 -9.28
N GLY A 352 -22.07 6.98 -8.57
CA GLY A 352 -22.83 5.74 -8.44
C GLY A 352 -23.51 5.70 -7.08
N ALA A 353 -24.76 6.17 -7.00
CA ALA A 353 -25.61 5.91 -5.84
C ALA A 353 -25.63 4.40 -5.61
N LYS A 354 -24.97 3.94 -4.53
CA LYS A 354 -25.42 2.72 -3.88
C LYS A 354 -26.90 2.96 -3.66
N ALA A 355 -27.78 2.16 -4.26
CA ALA A 355 -29.14 2.06 -3.75
C ALA A 355 -28.97 1.86 -2.23
N PRO A 356 -29.39 2.84 -1.40
CA PRO A 356 -29.11 2.77 0.01
C PRO A 356 -29.89 1.57 0.50
N VAL A 357 -29.20 0.60 1.10
CA VAL A 357 -29.88 -0.20 2.11
C VAL A 357 -30.31 0.85 3.13
N PRO A 358 -31.60 1.14 3.32
CA PRO A 358 -32.02 2.23 4.19
C PRO A 358 -31.49 1.87 5.57
N VAL A 359 -30.51 2.62 6.06
CA VAL A 359 -30.05 2.48 7.44
C VAL A 359 -31.12 3.12 8.28
N VAL A 360 -32.14 2.34 8.57
CA VAL A 360 -33.22 2.76 9.43
C VAL A 360 -32.60 2.98 10.79
N LEU A 361 -32.77 4.20 11.33
CA LEU A 361 -32.38 4.58 12.67
C LEU A 361 -32.65 3.42 13.65
N PRO A 362 -31.68 2.98 14.48
CA PRO A 362 -31.91 1.87 15.39
C PRO A 362 -33.14 2.15 16.27
N ALA A 363 -33.96 1.13 16.56
CA ALA A 363 -35.26 1.31 17.20
C ALA A 363 -35.24 2.19 18.47
N LYS A 364 -34.13 2.16 19.22
CA LYS A 364 -33.89 2.95 20.43
C LYS A 364 -33.88 4.47 20.19
N TYR A 365 -33.48 4.91 18.99
CA TYR A 365 -33.43 6.33 18.64
C TYR A 365 -34.72 6.81 17.94
N ARG A 366 -35.56 5.89 17.42
CA ARG A 366 -36.78 6.26 16.64
C ARG A 366 -37.81 7.00 17.47
N LYS A 367 -37.83 6.79 18.78
CA LYS A 367 -38.77 7.43 19.72
C LYS A 367 -38.26 8.77 20.28
N ILE A 368 -37.04 9.18 19.92
CA ILE A 368 -36.39 10.39 20.41
C ILE A 368 -36.33 11.40 19.26
N LYS A 369 -36.60 12.69 19.53
CA LYS A 369 -36.50 13.76 18.53
C LYS A 369 -35.03 14.08 18.20
N VAL A 370 -34.44 13.24 17.35
CA VAL A 370 -33.04 13.35 16.94
C VAL A 370 -32.91 13.65 15.44
N GLN A 371 -31.81 14.31 15.08
CA GLN A 371 -31.31 14.37 13.72
C GLN A 371 -30.20 13.33 13.59
N ALA A 372 -30.23 12.54 12.53
CA ALA A 372 -29.21 11.53 12.29
C ALA A 372 -28.43 11.82 11.02
N TYR A 373 -27.13 11.54 11.10
CA TYR A 373 -26.15 11.78 10.07
C TYR A 373 -25.28 10.54 9.88
N ARG A 374 -24.60 10.47 8.74
CA ARG A 374 -23.58 9.48 8.45
C ARG A 374 -22.28 10.21 8.16
N SER A 375 -21.25 9.91 8.92
CA SER A 375 -19.91 10.45 8.65
C SER A 375 -19.38 9.96 7.30
N SER A 376 -18.39 10.66 6.76
CA SER A 376 -17.70 10.23 5.53
C SER A 376 -17.09 8.83 5.66
N ASP A 377 -16.70 8.44 6.88
CA ASP A 377 -16.14 7.11 7.16
C ASP A 377 -17.22 6.06 7.51
N GLY A 378 -18.51 6.44 7.47
CA GLY A 378 -19.65 5.53 7.62
C GLY A 378 -20.17 5.34 9.04
N PHE A 379 -19.75 6.16 10.00
CA PHE A 379 -20.25 6.12 11.38
C PHE A 379 -21.62 6.79 11.48
N LEU A 380 -22.47 6.25 12.36
CA LEU A 380 -23.74 6.89 12.71
C LEU A 380 -23.48 8.02 13.71
N ILE A 381 -23.88 9.24 13.35
CA ILE A 381 -23.84 10.40 14.23
C ILE A 381 -25.28 10.81 14.54
N VAL A 382 -25.59 11.05 15.80
CA VAL A 382 -26.94 11.42 16.24
C VAL A 382 -26.88 12.69 17.07
N ARG A 383 -27.70 13.68 16.71
CA ARG A 383 -27.82 14.98 17.39
C ARG A 383 -29.21 15.13 17.99
N GLY A 384 -29.31 15.57 19.24
CA GLY A 384 -30.60 15.92 19.84
C GLY A 384 -31.14 17.24 19.30
N ARG A 385 -32.43 17.31 18.97
CA ARG A 385 -33.08 18.55 18.47
C ARG A 385 -33.64 19.44 19.59
N SER A 386 -33.66 18.98 20.84
CA SER A 386 -34.18 19.71 21.99
C SER A 386 -33.48 19.28 23.29
N ALA A 387 -33.63 20.08 24.34
CA ALA A 387 -33.14 19.75 25.69
C ALA A 387 -33.66 18.38 26.20
N GLN A 388 -34.93 18.08 25.93
CA GLN A 388 -35.53 16.78 26.26
C GLN A 388 -34.90 15.64 25.44
N ALA A 389 -34.66 15.85 24.15
CA ALA A 389 -34.00 14.86 23.29
C ALA A 389 -32.54 14.63 23.69
N ASN A 390 -31.82 15.69 24.08
CA ASN A 390 -30.45 15.61 24.60
C ASN A 390 -30.39 14.75 25.88
N HIS A 391 -31.34 14.92 26.78
CA HIS A 391 -31.46 14.12 27.99
C HIS A 391 -31.77 12.64 27.67
N GLN A 392 -32.73 12.38 26.79
CA GLN A 392 -33.09 11.01 26.35
C GLN A 392 -31.94 10.32 25.60
N LEU A 393 -31.17 11.05 24.81
CA LEU A 393 -29.99 10.54 24.11
C LEU A 393 -28.98 9.95 25.09
N LEU A 394 -28.66 10.69 26.16
CA LEU A 394 -27.68 10.27 27.16
C LEU A 394 -28.20 9.15 28.06
N THR A 395 -29.47 9.21 28.48
CA THR A 395 -30.03 8.29 29.50
C THR A 395 -30.64 7.01 28.93
N GLN A 396 -31.14 7.02 27.69
CA GLN A 396 -31.96 5.91 27.15
C GLN A 396 -31.39 5.26 25.88
N ALA A 397 -30.55 5.96 25.11
CA ALA A 397 -30.16 5.49 23.78
C ALA A 397 -28.66 5.24 23.60
N ALA A 398 -27.81 6.15 24.06
CA ALA A 398 -26.37 6.05 23.89
C ALA A 398 -25.76 4.94 24.78
N SER A 399 -24.72 4.29 24.28
CA SER A 399 -23.93 3.33 25.05
C SER A 399 -22.86 4.06 25.86
N PRO A 400 -22.45 3.54 27.04
CA PRO A 400 -21.47 4.20 27.91
C PRO A 400 -20.11 4.48 27.24
N PHE A 401 -19.78 3.74 26.19
CA PHE A 401 -18.52 3.86 25.46
C PHE A 401 -18.63 4.65 24.15
N ASP A 402 -19.81 5.14 23.78
CA ASP A 402 -19.96 6.03 22.63
C ASP A 402 -19.26 7.37 22.90
N TYR A 403 -18.91 8.09 21.84
CA TYR A 403 -18.36 9.43 21.99
C TYR A 403 -19.49 10.45 22.10
N TRP A 404 -19.35 11.35 23.06
CA TRP A 404 -20.22 12.50 23.28
C TRP A 404 -19.47 13.79 22.95
N LEU A 405 -20.13 14.68 22.22
CA LEU A 405 -19.60 15.96 21.83
C LEU A 405 -20.59 17.09 22.14
N HIS A 406 -20.05 18.21 22.61
CA HIS A 406 -20.81 19.41 22.95
C HIS A 406 -19.92 20.66 22.90
N ALA A 407 -20.51 21.79 22.51
CA ALA A 407 -19.80 23.07 22.43
C ALA A 407 -19.43 23.57 23.83
N GLN A 408 -18.16 23.95 24.01
CA GLN A 408 -17.66 24.40 25.30
C GLN A 408 -18.30 25.73 25.72
N ASP A 409 -18.51 25.93 27.02
CA ASP A 409 -18.87 27.22 27.65
C ASP A 409 -20.17 27.89 27.15
N GLY A 410 -21.13 27.12 26.64
CA GLY A 410 -22.43 27.69 26.28
C GLY A 410 -23.50 26.67 25.86
N PRO A 411 -24.70 27.16 25.49
CA PRO A 411 -25.79 26.29 25.06
C PRO A 411 -25.47 25.63 23.72
N GLY A 412 -25.85 24.36 23.58
CA GLY A 412 -25.62 23.57 22.37
C GLY A 412 -26.29 22.19 22.41
N ALA A 413 -26.42 21.57 21.25
CA ALA A 413 -26.96 20.21 21.13
C ALA A 413 -25.96 19.14 21.60
N HIS A 414 -26.47 18.03 22.13
CA HIS A 414 -25.64 16.85 22.40
C HIS A 414 -25.51 16.04 21.12
N VAL A 415 -24.26 15.74 20.73
CA VAL A 415 -23.94 14.92 19.56
C VAL A 415 -23.28 13.63 20.02
N ILE A 416 -23.76 12.50 19.52
CA ILE A 416 -23.24 11.17 19.80
C ILE A 416 -22.67 10.57 18.54
N VAL A 417 -21.41 10.12 18.58
CA VAL A 417 -20.86 9.22 17.56
C VAL A 417 -21.03 7.79 18.06
N LYS A 418 -21.86 7.02 17.37
CA LYS A 418 -22.15 5.65 17.75
C LYS A 418 -20.94 4.76 17.46
N ARG A 419 -20.51 4.03 18.48
CA ARG A 419 -19.50 2.99 18.37
C ARG A 419 -20.16 1.62 18.55
N ASP A 420 -19.62 0.62 17.89
CA ASP A 420 -20.04 -0.77 17.97
C ASP A 420 -19.45 -1.48 19.19
N PHE A 421 -18.24 -1.05 19.63
CA PHE A 421 -17.53 -1.57 20.79
C PHE A 421 -16.56 -0.54 21.42
N PRO A 422 -16.17 -0.68 22.71
CA PRO A 422 -15.39 0.33 23.44
C PRO A 422 -14.00 0.67 22.90
N ALA A 423 -13.37 -0.23 22.13
CA ALA A 423 -12.05 -0.05 21.54
C ALA A 423 -12.10 0.30 20.04
N GLN A 424 -13.28 0.56 19.47
CA GLN A 424 -13.39 0.92 18.06
C GLN A 424 -12.75 2.29 17.83
N GLU A 425 -11.66 2.32 17.07
CA GLU A 425 -11.05 3.58 16.65
C GLU A 425 -12.01 4.34 15.73
N VAL A 426 -12.20 5.62 16.04
CA VAL A 426 -12.99 6.53 15.20
C VAL A 426 -11.99 7.42 14.47
N PRO A 427 -11.95 7.38 13.13
CA PRO A 427 -11.04 8.22 12.36
C PRO A 427 -11.19 9.70 12.72
N GLU A 428 -10.08 10.44 12.69
CA GLU A 428 -10.05 11.86 13.04
C GLU A 428 -11.07 12.66 12.22
N ARG A 429 -11.24 12.34 10.94
CA ARG A 429 -12.24 12.98 10.07
C ARG A 429 -13.66 12.88 10.62
N THR A 430 -14.10 11.68 11.03
CA THR A 430 -15.43 11.50 11.65
C THR A 430 -15.56 12.31 12.95
N VAL A 431 -14.48 12.40 13.75
CA VAL A 431 -14.49 13.23 14.98
C VAL A 431 -14.62 14.72 14.65
N GLN A 432 -13.92 15.21 13.64
CA GLN A 432 -14.02 16.59 13.16
C GLN A 432 -15.42 16.91 12.61
N GLU A 433 -16.00 16.00 11.82
CA GLU A 433 -17.37 16.14 11.29
C GLU A 433 -18.42 16.19 12.41
N ALA A 434 -18.33 15.29 13.40
CA ALA A 434 -19.22 15.29 14.55
C ALA A 434 -19.07 16.54 15.41
N ALA A 435 -17.84 17.04 15.58
CA ALA A 435 -17.57 18.27 16.32
C ALA A 435 -18.15 19.49 15.60
N ALA A 436 -17.99 19.57 14.27
CA ALA A 436 -18.58 20.63 13.46
C ALA A 436 -20.13 20.63 13.58
N LEU A 437 -20.77 19.46 13.57
CA LEU A 437 -22.22 19.33 13.79
C LEU A 437 -22.66 19.81 15.19
N ALA A 438 -21.84 19.59 16.22
CA ALA A 438 -22.10 20.11 17.56
C ALA A 438 -21.98 21.63 17.61
N ALA A 439 -20.95 22.18 16.96
CA ALA A 439 -20.70 23.62 16.88
C ALA A 439 -21.81 24.37 16.10
N LEU A 440 -22.24 23.85 14.94
CA LEU A 440 -23.34 24.38 14.13
C LEU A 440 -24.68 24.42 14.90
N ALA A 441 -24.84 23.53 15.88
CA ALA A 441 -26.03 23.41 16.71
C ALA A 441 -25.90 24.10 18.08
N SER A 442 -25.01 25.09 18.18
CA SER A 442 -24.69 25.79 19.43
C SER A 442 -24.56 27.29 19.22
N HIS A 443 -24.23 28.01 20.29
CA HIS A 443 -23.87 29.43 20.23
C HIS A 443 -22.66 29.74 19.32
N LEU A 444 -21.84 28.74 18.97
CA LEU A 444 -20.68 28.87 18.08
C LEU A 444 -21.02 28.85 16.58
N LYS A 445 -22.31 28.76 16.21
CA LYS A 445 -22.75 28.57 14.82
C LYS A 445 -22.17 29.55 13.79
N MET A 446 -21.87 30.79 14.20
CA MET A 446 -21.35 31.85 13.33
C MET A 446 -19.82 32.03 13.42
N ALA A 447 -19.13 31.23 14.23
CA ALA A 447 -17.67 31.31 14.35
C ALA A 447 -17.01 30.51 13.21
N ASP A 448 -15.80 30.91 12.79
CA ASP A 448 -15.03 30.14 11.79
C ASP A 448 -14.51 28.82 12.36
N ARG A 449 -14.21 28.81 13.67
CA ARG A 449 -13.81 27.65 14.46
C ARG A 449 -14.41 27.75 15.86
N GLY A 450 -14.78 26.61 16.43
CA GLY A 450 -15.33 26.53 17.78
C GLY A 450 -14.59 25.50 18.64
N GLU A 451 -14.63 25.63 19.96
CA GLU A 451 -14.11 24.60 20.88
C GLU A 451 -15.22 23.63 21.25
N VAL A 452 -14.99 22.34 20.98
CA VAL A 452 -15.96 21.27 21.23
C VAL A 452 -15.33 20.21 22.10
N LEU A 453 -15.95 19.92 23.23
CA LEU A 453 -15.52 18.88 24.14
C LEU A 453 -15.79 17.50 23.52
N LEU A 454 -14.83 16.58 23.63
CA LEU A 454 -14.99 15.16 23.29
C LEU A 454 -14.84 14.33 24.57
N CYS A 455 -15.87 13.57 24.92
CA CYS A 455 -15.92 12.72 26.11
C CYS A 455 -16.48 11.34 25.77
N LEU A 456 -16.37 10.38 26.69
CA LEU A 456 -17.20 9.16 26.63
C LEU A 456 -18.54 9.44 27.31
N VAL A 457 -19.61 8.83 26.83
CA VAL A 457 -20.94 8.99 27.43
C VAL A 457 -20.97 8.62 28.92
N LYS A 458 -20.20 7.60 29.35
CA LYS A 458 -20.10 7.23 30.78
C LYS A 458 -19.53 8.31 31.69
N ASP A 459 -18.79 9.25 31.11
CA ASP A 459 -18.12 10.34 31.81
C ASP A 459 -18.99 11.62 31.81
N VAL A 460 -20.25 11.54 31.32
CA VAL A 460 -21.21 12.65 31.25
C VAL A 460 -22.44 12.29 32.08
N ARG A 461 -22.78 13.13 33.06
CA ARG A 461 -23.88 12.88 34.01
C ARG A 461 -24.85 14.05 34.08
N PRO A 462 -26.17 13.81 34.05
CA PRO A 462 -27.15 14.86 34.32
C PRO A 462 -26.95 15.46 35.73
N ILE A 463 -27.02 16.78 35.84
CA ILE A 463 -26.96 17.46 37.14
C ILE A 463 -28.32 17.33 37.83
N LYS A 464 -28.33 16.72 39.01
CA LYS A 464 -29.56 16.46 39.78
C LYS A 464 -30.21 17.79 40.18
N GLY A 465 -31.45 18.04 39.79
CA GLY A 465 -32.19 19.27 40.09
C GLY A 465 -31.97 20.43 39.12
N ALA A 466 -31.11 20.28 38.11
CA ALA A 466 -30.91 21.29 37.07
C ALA A 466 -31.94 21.15 35.93
N ALA A 467 -32.02 22.17 35.07
CA ALA A 467 -32.85 22.14 33.87
C ALA A 467 -32.45 20.97 32.94
N LEU A 468 -33.43 20.41 32.22
CA LEU A 468 -33.20 19.32 31.27
C LEU A 468 -32.13 19.70 30.25
N GLY A 469 -31.17 18.81 30.02
CA GLY A 469 -30.03 19.04 29.12
C GLY A 469 -28.77 19.56 29.81
N MET A 470 -28.84 20.01 31.07
CA MET A 470 -27.65 20.40 31.83
C MET A 470 -26.90 19.17 32.36
N VAL A 471 -25.62 19.06 32.04
CA VAL A 471 -24.78 17.91 32.35
C VAL A 471 -23.46 18.33 32.95
N GLY A 472 -22.96 17.54 33.89
CA GLY A 472 -21.58 17.58 34.36
C GLY A 472 -20.73 16.59 33.55
N VAL A 473 -19.46 16.93 33.37
CA VAL A 473 -18.47 16.09 32.67
C VAL A 473 -17.39 15.71 33.68
N ASP A 474 -17.27 14.43 33.99
CA ASP A 474 -16.29 13.89 34.93
C ASP A 474 -14.89 13.82 34.30
N LYS A 475 -14.82 13.52 32.99
CA LYS A 475 -13.57 13.38 32.24
C LYS A 475 -13.72 13.83 30.79
N VAL A 476 -12.89 14.79 30.40
CA VAL A 476 -12.72 15.21 29.00
C VAL A 476 -11.59 14.38 28.38
N LEU A 477 -11.82 13.77 27.21
CA LEU A 477 -10.75 13.07 26.47
C LEU A 477 -9.82 14.08 25.79
N ARG A 478 -10.40 15.05 25.09
CA ARG A 478 -9.71 16.21 24.49
C ARG A 478 -10.71 17.25 23.99
N THR A 479 -10.24 18.46 23.68
CA THR A 479 -11.00 19.50 22.98
C THR A 479 -10.69 19.47 21.49
N VAL A 480 -11.73 19.47 20.65
CA VAL A 480 -11.65 19.46 19.19
C VAL A 480 -11.98 20.84 18.67
N ARG A 481 -11.20 21.33 17.70
CA ARG A 481 -11.40 22.65 17.06
C ARG A 481 -11.79 22.49 15.59
N PRO A 482 -13.05 22.13 15.28
CA PRO A 482 -13.50 21.95 13.90
C PRO A 482 -13.59 23.29 13.17
N ALA A 483 -13.42 23.25 11.85
CA ALA A 483 -13.91 24.31 10.97
C ALA A 483 -15.44 24.19 10.86
N ILE A 484 -16.15 25.31 10.99
CA ILE A 484 -17.61 25.33 11.01
C ILE A 484 -18.10 25.65 9.59
N ASP A 485 -18.58 24.62 8.89
CA ASP A 485 -19.14 24.73 7.54
C ASP A 485 -20.64 24.40 7.56
N PRO A 486 -21.53 25.39 7.33
CA PRO A 486 -22.97 25.16 7.29
C PRO A 486 -23.43 24.11 6.27
N ALA A 487 -22.69 23.91 5.18
CA ALA A 487 -23.03 22.91 4.16
C ALA A 487 -22.87 21.47 4.66
N LEU A 488 -22.12 21.27 5.75
CA LEU A 488 -21.85 19.95 6.32
C LEU A 488 -23.12 19.24 6.81
N GLU A 489 -24.10 19.98 7.35
CA GLU A 489 -25.35 19.38 7.80
C GLU A 489 -26.12 18.72 6.65
N GLU A 490 -26.13 19.31 5.47
CA GLU A 490 -26.83 18.77 4.30
C GLU A 490 -26.08 17.60 3.69
N ASN A 491 -24.75 17.69 3.65
CA ASN A 491 -23.87 16.68 3.07
C ASN A 491 -23.88 15.36 3.85
N LEU A 492 -24.05 15.40 5.17
CA LEU A 492 -23.99 14.22 6.04
C LEU A 492 -25.36 13.67 6.45
N ARG A 493 -26.48 14.29 6.06
CA ARG A 493 -27.83 13.83 6.43
C ARG A 493 -28.12 12.43 5.89
N LEU A 494 -28.72 11.59 6.72
CA LEU A 494 -29.24 10.28 6.27
C LEU A 494 -30.50 10.49 5.40
N GLU A 495 -30.55 9.83 4.23
CA GLU A 495 -31.69 9.88 3.32
C GLU A 495 -32.98 9.38 4.00
N GLY A 496 -34.07 10.15 3.87
CA GLY A 496 -35.39 9.86 4.48
C GLY A 496 -35.81 10.78 5.64
N GLN A 497 -35.04 11.82 5.96
CA GLN A 497 -35.40 12.86 6.94
C GLN A 497 -35.34 14.30 6.38
N ARG A 498 -35.52 14.46 5.05
CA ARG A 498 -35.64 15.79 4.44
C ARG A 498 -36.94 16.47 4.81
#